data_AF-A0A820JBS9-F1
#
_entry.id   AF-A0A820JBS9-F1
#
_cell.length_a   1.000
_cell.length_b   1.000
_cell.length_c   1.000
_cell.angle_alpha   90.00
_cell.angle_beta   90.00
_cell.angle_gamma   90.00
#
_symmetry.space_group_name_H-M   'P 1'
#
loop_
_entity.id
_entity.type
_entity.pdbx_description
1 polymer ?
#
loop_
_entity_poly.entity_id
_entity_poly.type
_entity_poly.pdbx_seq_one_letter_code
_entity_poly.pdbx_strand_id
1 'polypeptide(L)'
;MARKYHIGFILQSVTWRANPEWMQKLGYSDEDIVNMNRQAIELLGCIGPCGDGYDPTVVMSAEQAQAYHAIQIGIISQTNTNVITAMTINYPEEAIGITRAAK
;
A
#
# COMPACT_ATOMS: atom_id res chain seq x y z
N MET A 1 -4.37 20.07 1.83
CA MET A 1 -3.15 20.31 2.65
C MET A 1 -1.88 19.70 2.03
N ALA A 2 -1.82 18.40 1.73
CA ALA A 2 -0.61 17.78 1.13
C ALA A 2 -0.07 18.50 -0.13
N ARG A 3 -0.94 18.87 -1.08
CA ARG A 3 -0.55 19.62 -2.30
C ARG A 3 0.07 20.99 -2.02
N LYS A 4 -0.31 21.66 -0.92
CA LYS A 4 0.20 23.00 -0.55
C LYS A 4 1.63 22.95 -0.03
N TYR A 5 2.02 21.83 0.59
CA TYR A 5 3.32 21.67 1.23
C TYR A 5 4.26 20.74 0.46
N HIS A 6 3.85 20.27 -0.73
CA HIS A 6 4.63 19.34 -1.56
C HIS A 6 5.08 18.07 -0.80
N ILE A 7 4.24 17.58 0.10
CA ILE A 7 4.47 16.34 0.87
C ILE A 7 3.55 15.21 0.38
N GLY A 8 4.08 13.99 0.31
CA GLY A 8 3.31 12.77 0.03
C GLY A 8 2.63 12.21 1.29
N PHE A 9 1.72 11.26 1.10
CA PHE A 9 1.12 10.48 2.19
C PHE A 9 1.16 8.99 1.83
N ILE A 10 1.60 8.15 2.76
CA ILE A 10 1.62 6.70 2.63
C ILE A 10 0.51 6.15 3.54
N LEU A 11 -0.45 5.44 2.95
CA LEU A 11 -1.48 4.72 3.73
C LEU A 11 -0.92 3.36 4.16
N GLN A 12 -1.17 2.93 5.38
CA GLN A 12 -0.98 1.54 5.79
C GLN A 12 -2.30 1.00 6.30
N SER A 13 -2.45 -0.33 6.29
CA SER A 13 -3.65 -0.94 6.88
C SER A 13 -3.78 -0.46 8.32
N VAL A 14 -4.99 -0.06 8.69
CA VAL A 14 -5.26 0.60 9.99
C VAL A 14 -5.33 -0.41 11.14
N THR A 15 -4.50 -1.44 11.10
CA THR A 15 -4.52 -2.58 12.02
C THR A 15 -3.74 -2.32 13.31
N TRP A 16 -3.00 -1.21 13.41
CA TRP A 16 -2.16 -0.86 14.57
C TRP A 16 -2.89 -0.94 15.93
N ARG A 17 -4.18 -0.56 15.99
CA ARG A 17 -5.03 -0.67 17.19
C ARG A 17 -6.13 -1.72 17.09
N ALA A 18 -6.17 -2.49 16.00
CA ALA A 18 -7.16 -3.53 15.77
C ALA A 18 -6.81 -4.84 16.50
N ASN A 19 -6.37 -4.75 17.75
CA ASN A 19 -6.03 -5.90 18.59
C ASN A 19 -7.00 -6.01 19.78
N PRO A 20 -7.11 -7.20 20.40
CA PRO A 20 -8.09 -7.43 21.47
C PRO A 20 -8.01 -6.43 22.63
N GLU A 21 -6.80 -6.09 23.08
CA GLU A 21 -6.60 -5.23 24.25
C GLU A 21 -7.14 -3.81 24.04
N TRP A 22 -6.97 -3.23 22.86
CA TRP A 22 -7.49 -1.89 22.55
C TRP A 22 -8.98 -1.92 22.21
N MET A 23 -9.42 -2.92 21.46
CA MET A 23 -10.80 -3.03 21.01
C MET A 23 -11.77 -3.29 22.16
N GLN A 24 -11.39 -4.15 23.12
CA GLN A 24 -12.19 -4.38 24.32
C GLN A 24 -12.28 -3.12 25.21
N LYS A 25 -11.20 -2.34 25.33
CA LYS A 25 -11.24 -1.04 26.04
C LYS A 25 -12.19 -0.03 25.41
N LEU A 26 -12.44 -0.14 24.11
CA LEU A 26 -13.36 0.70 23.36
C LEU A 26 -14.79 0.12 23.32
N GLY A 27 -15.03 -1.05 23.94
CA GLY A 27 -16.35 -1.69 24.01
C GLY A 27 -16.71 -2.55 22.80
N TYR A 28 -15.74 -2.90 21.94
CA TYR A 28 -15.96 -3.77 20.79
C TYR A 28 -15.86 -5.26 21.15
N SER A 29 -16.61 -6.08 20.43
CA SER A 29 -16.63 -7.54 20.56
C SER A 29 -15.47 -8.22 19.82
N ASP A 30 -15.27 -9.51 20.08
CA ASP A 30 -14.31 -10.34 19.32
C ASP A 30 -14.68 -10.44 17.83
N GLU A 31 -15.97 -10.40 17.50
CA GLU A 31 -16.45 -10.38 16.11
C GLU A 31 -16.09 -9.05 15.42
N ASP A 32 -16.23 -7.92 16.11
CA ASP A 32 -15.85 -6.60 15.60
C ASP A 32 -14.35 -6.53 15.30
N ILE A 33 -13.51 -7.13 16.15
CA ILE A 33 -12.06 -7.22 15.94
C ILE A 33 -11.76 -7.92 14.61
N VAL A 34 -12.39 -9.08 14.36
CA VAL A 34 -12.20 -9.86 13.14
C VAL A 34 -12.67 -9.07 11.91
N ASN A 35 -13.87 -8.50 11.98
CA ASN A 35 -14.47 -7.77 10.86
C ASN A 35 -13.66 -6.52 10.52
N MET A 36 -13.18 -5.78 11.51
CA MET A 36 -12.40 -4.56 11.28
C MET A 36 -11.02 -4.88 10.68
N ASN A 37 -10.36 -5.96 11.12
CA ASN A 37 -9.10 -6.39 10.51
C ASN A 37 -9.30 -6.81 9.05
N ARG A 38 -10.35 -7.56 8.73
CA ARG A 38 -10.67 -7.95 7.34
C ARG A 38 -10.87 -6.72 6.47
N GLN A 39 -11.71 -5.79 6.88
CA GLN A 39 -11.97 -4.55 6.15
C GLN A 39 -10.69 -3.71 5.97
N ALA A 40 -9.83 -3.63 6.99
CA ALA A 40 -8.58 -2.88 6.90
C ALA A 40 -7.60 -3.46 5.86
N ILE A 41 -7.59 -4.78 5.69
CA ILE A 41 -6.79 -5.46 4.65
C ILE A 41 -7.46 -5.37 3.28
N GLU A 42 -8.77 -5.55 3.22
CA GLU A 42 -9.55 -5.35 1.99
C GLU A 42 -9.51 -3.91 1.51
N LEU A 43 -9.16 -2.93 2.34
CA LEU A 43 -8.99 -1.56 1.88
C LEU A 43 -7.66 -1.35 1.13
N LEU A 44 -6.60 -2.08 1.49
CA LEU A 44 -5.21 -1.68 1.21
C LEU A 44 -4.33 -2.84 0.70
N GLY A 45 -3.91 -2.73 -0.56
CA GLY A 45 -2.91 -3.58 -1.18
C GLY A 45 -1.51 -2.97 -1.09
N CYS A 46 -0.49 -3.79 -0.91
CA CYS A 46 0.90 -3.34 -0.80
C CYS A 46 1.69 -3.66 -2.07
N ILE A 47 2.45 -2.68 -2.56
CA ILE A 47 3.47 -2.82 -3.61
C ILE A 47 4.84 -2.49 -3.01
N GLY A 48 5.82 -3.36 -3.23
CA GLY A 48 7.22 -3.14 -2.88
C GLY A 48 8.07 -2.79 -4.10
N PRO A 49 9.37 -2.48 -3.91
CA PRO A 49 10.31 -2.29 -5.01
C PRO A 49 10.54 -3.61 -5.78
N CYS A 50 10.97 -3.51 -7.04
CA CYS A 50 11.35 -4.67 -7.87
C CYS A 50 12.55 -5.45 -7.30
N GLY A 51 13.40 -4.80 -6.51
CA GLY A 51 14.59 -5.39 -5.89
C GLY A 51 14.59 -5.26 -4.37
N ASP A 52 15.76 -5.32 -3.75
CA ASP A 52 15.90 -4.99 -2.34
C ASP A 52 15.77 -3.46 -2.14
N GLY A 53 14.80 -3.05 -1.31
CA GLY A 53 14.57 -1.64 -1.01
C GLY A 53 15.75 -0.94 -0.32
N TYR A 54 16.70 -1.69 0.26
CA TYR A 54 17.90 -1.17 0.92
C TYR A 54 19.17 -1.32 0.07
N ASP A 55 19.09 -2.00 -1.08
CA ASP A 55 20.21 -2.16 -2.01
C ASP A 55 19.74 -2.03 -3.48
N PRO A 56 19.67 -0.79 -4.02
CA PRO A 56 19.15 -0.50 -5.36
C PRO A 56 20.14 -0.86 -6.48
N THR A 57 20.60 -2.10 -6.52
CA THR A 57 21.46 -2.60 -7.62
C THR A 57 20.72 -2.67 -8.95
N VAL A 58 19.38 -2.69 -8.92
CA VAL A 58 18.51 -2.73 -10.10
C VAL A 58 17.62 -1.49 -10.12
N VAL A 59 17.77 -0.68 -11.16
CA VAL A 59 16.98 0.53 -11.41
C VAL A 59 16.31 0.44 -12.77
N MET A 60 15.03 0.79 -12.82
CA MET A 60 14.20 0.81 -14.03
C MET A 60 13.91 2.24 -14.47
N SER A 61 13.71 2.45 -15.78
CA SER A 61 13.03 3.67 -16.24
C SER A 61 11.57 3.69 -15.76
N ALA A 62 10.93 4.86 -15.79
CA ALA A 62 9.52 4.97 -15.40
C ALA A 62 8.60 4.10 -16.28
N GLU A 63 8.91 3.96 -17.57
CA GLU A 63 8.19 3.10 -18.52
C GLU A 63 8.39 1.61 -18.19
N GLN A 64 9.61 1.19 -17.87
CA GLN A 64 9.90 -0.17 -17.44
C GLN A 64 9.20 -0.51 -16.13
N ALA A 65 9.26 0.40 -15.14
CA ALA A 65 8.58 0.23 -13.86
C ALA A 65 7.06 0.17 -14.00
N GLN A 66 6.47 0.98 -14.89
CA GLN A 66 5.04 0.90 -15.19
C GLN A 66 4.65 -0.48 -15.73
N ALA A 67 5.39 -1.00 -16.71
CA ALA A 67 5.13 -2.31 -17.28
C ALA A 67 5.32 -3.46 -16.27
N TYR A 68 6.36 -3.37 -15.43
CA TYR A 68 6.66 -4.34 -14.39
C TYR A 68 5.54 -4.41 -13.33
N HIS A 69 5.17 -3.27 -12.74
CA HIS A 69 4.21 -3.19 -11.65
C HIS A 69 2.75 -3.37 -12.10
N ALA A 70 2.44 -3.16 -13.39
CA ALA A 70 1.10 -3.38 -13.95
C ALA A 70 0.59 -4.82 -13.73
N ILE A 71 1.48 -5.81 -13.67
CA ILE A 71 1.11 -7.22 -13.44
C ILE A 71 0.50 -7.38 -12.03
N GLN A 72 1.23 -6.98 -10.99
CA GLN A 72 0.75 -7.10 -9.61
C GLN A 72 -0.46 -6.20 -9.34
N ILE A 73 -0.43 -4.96 -9.85
CA ILE A 73 -1.56 -4.03 -9.73
C ILE A 73 -2.82 -4.60 -10.40
N GLY A 74 -2.69 -5.23 -11.57
CA GLY A 74 -3.79 -5.87 -12.27
C GLY A 74 -4.35 -7.12 -11.56
N ILE A 75 -3.55 -7.79 -10.73
CA ILE A 75 -4.03 -8.87 -9.84
C ILE A 75 -4.77 -8.25 -8.65
N ILE A 76 -4.20 -7.23 -8.02
CA ILE A 76 -4.81 -6.53 -6.88
C ILE A 76 -6.15 -5.90 -7.27
N SER A 77 -6.28 -5.36 -8.48
CA SER A 77 -7.54 -4.76 -8.98
C SER A 77 -8.68 -5.76 -9.15
N GLN A 78 -8.40 -7.07 -9.10
CA GLN A 78 -9.44 -8.12 -9.11
C GLN A 78 -9.90 -8.51 -7.70
N THR A 79 -9.28 -7.94 -6.67
CA THR A 79 -9.69 -8.12 -5.27
C THR A 79 -10.63 -6.99 -4.82
N ASN A 80 -11.15 -7.06 -3.60
CA ASN A 80 -11.92 -5.97 -3.00
C ASN A 80 -11.04 -4.76 -2.59
N THR A 81 -9.72 -4.79 -2.86
CA THR A 81 -8.76 -3.71 -2.57
C THR A 81 -9.14 -2.40 -3.22
N ASN A 82 -9.32 -1.35 -2.42
CA ASN A 82 -9.67 -0.02 -2.93
C ASN A 82 -8.48 0.93 -3.09
N VAL A 83 -7.38 0.67 -2.38
CA VAL A 83 -6.21 1.53 -2.36
C VAL A 83 -4.93 0.70 -2.45
N ILE A 84 -3.95 1.22 -3.19
CA ILE A 84 -2.61 0.65 -3.24
C ILE A 84 -1.64 1.58 -2.51
N THR A 85 -0.78 0.99 -1.69
CA THR A 85 0.35 1.66 -1.06
C THR A 85 1.64 1.09 -1.61
N ALA A 86 2.51 1.97 -2.11
CA ALA A 86 3.88 1.63 -2.43
C ALA A 86 4.80 1.94 -1.23
N MET A 87 5.56 0.96 -0.76
CA MET A 87 6.47 1.11 0.37
C MET A 87 7.91 0.77 -0.02
N THR A 88 8.85 1.42 0.65
CA THR A 88 10.30 1.18 0.45
C THR A 88 10.75 1.39 -1.00
N ILE A 89 10.10 2.31 -1.72
CA ILE A 89 10.53 2.74 -3.05
C ILE A 89 11.65 3.75 -2.90
N ASN A 90 12.80 3.44 -3.49
CA ASN A 90 14.07 4.12 -3.22
C ASN A 90 14.56 5.02 -4.36
N TYR A 91 13.86 5.07 -5.50
CA TYR A 91 14.12 6.04 -6.57
C TYR A 91 12.83 6.53 -7.27
N PRO A 92 12.82 7.77 -7.80
CA PRO A 92 11.61 8.39 -8.34
C PRO A 92 10.98 7.66 -9.53
N GLU A 93 11.77 7.10 -10.43
CA GLU A 93 11.29 6.48 -11.66
C GLU A 93 10.38 5.28 -11.37
N GLU A 94 10.69 4.48 -10.36
CA GLU A 94 9.83 3.39 -9.93
C GLU A 94 8.53 3.89 -9.30
N ALA A 95 8.59 4.92 -8.45
CA ALA A 95 7.39 5.54 -7.89
C ALA A 95 6.48 6.12 -8.97
N ILE A 96 7.06 6.74 -10.00
CA ILE A 96 6.33 7.24 -11.18
C ILE A 96 5.70 6.09 -11.95
N GLY A 97 6.45 5.01 -12.20
CA GLY A 97 5.96 3.82 -12.88
C GLY A 97 4.76 3.19 -12.18
N ILE A 98 4.85 2.99 -10.87
CA ILE A 98 3.74 2.49 -10.02
C ILE A 98 2.52 3.41 -10.11
N THR A 99 2.74 4.72 -9.97
CA THR A 99 1.64 5.70 -10.05
C THR A 99 0.96 5.71 -11.42
N ARG A 100 1.72 5.50 -12.50
CA ARG A 100 1.17 5.39 -13.86
C ARG A 100 0.41 4.08 -14.05
N ALA A 101 0.87 2.97 -13.48
CA ALA A 101 0.23 1.66 -13.58
C ALA A 101 -1.05 1.55 -12.74
N ALA A 102 -1.19 2.36 -11.69
CA ALA A 102 -2.38 2.39 -10.82
C ALA A 102 -3.49 3.36 -11.28
N LYS A 103 -3.31 4.04 -12.42
CA LYS A 103 -4.36 4.86 -13.06
C LYS A 103 -5.25 4.02 -13.94
#